data_AF-A0A3B0Z8A9-F1
#
_entry.id   AF-A0A3B0Z8A9-F1
#
_cell.length_a   1.000
_cell.length_b   1.000
_cell.length_c   1.000
_cell.angle_alpha   90.00
_cell.angle_beta   90.00
_cell.angle_gamma   90.00
#
_symmetry.space_group_name_H-M   'P 1'
#
loop_
_entity.id
_entity.type
_entity.pdbx_description
1 polymer ?
#
loop_
_entity_poly.entity_id
_entity_poly.type
_entity_poly.pdbx_seq_one_letter_code
_entity_poly.pdbx_strand_id
1 'polypeptide(L)'
;MNPKVLDVEPTDDYQLIVTFVNGEKKKMDVSPYLEKGVFRELKKINYFKRVCVSFGSVAWPNEQDLSHDTLYLCGKNLTGIIDRAP
;
A
#
# COMPACT_ATOMS: atom_id res chain seq x y z
N MET A 1 10.40 -4.11 -14.93
CA MET A 1 9.61 -4.83 -13.90
C MET A 1 9.72 -3.98 -12.65
N ASN A 2 8.61 -3.59 -12.04
CA ASN A 2 8.64 -2.75 -10.84
C ASN A 2 9.18 -3.55 -9.64
N PRO A 3 9.79 -2.89 -8.63
CA PRO A 3 10.32 -3.59 -7.47
C PRO A 3 9.20 -4.29 -6.69
N LYS A 4 9.52 -5.43 -6.06
CA LYS A 4 8.58 -6.14 -5.18
C LYS A 4 8.38 -5.38 -3.87
N VAL A 5 7.23 -5.61 -3.24
CA VAL A 5 6.96 -5.13 -1.88
C VAL A 5 7.85 -5.88 -0.89
N LEU A 6 8.52 -5.11 -0.04
CA LEU A 6 9.32 -5.61 1.09
C LEU A 6 8.51 -5.55 2.38
N ASP A 7 7.79 -4.45 2.61
CA ASP A 7 7.03 -4.20 3.83
C ASP A 7 5.82 -3.30 3.58
N VAL A 8 4.80 -3.40 4.44
CA VAL A 8 3.58 -2.58 4.36
C VAL A 8 3.07 -2.17 5.74
N GLU A 9 2.80 -0.88 5.89
CA GLU A 9 2.21 -0.31 7.11
C GLU A 9 0.85 0.35 6.75
N PRO A 10 -0.28 -0.12 7.32
CA PRO A 10 -1.58 0.51 7.13
C PRO A 10 -1.77 1.72 8.06
N THR A 11 -2.49 2.73 7.57
CA THR A 11 -2.90 3.92 8.35
C THR A 11 -4.38 3.90 8.72
N ASP A 12 -4.82 4.82 9.57
CA ASP A 12 -6.22 4.99 9.97
C ASP A 12 -7.11 5.63 8.89
N ASP A 13 -6.50 6.21 7.86
CA ASP A 13 -7.15 6.91 6.74
C ASP A 13 -7.15 6.09 5.44
N TYR A 14 -7.15 4.76 5.53
CA TYR A 14 -7.15 3.81 4.41
C TYR A 14 -5.97 3.99 3.44
N GLN A 15 -4.83 4.41 3.96
CA GLN A 15 -3.59 4.48 3.20
C GLN A 15 -2.65 3.35 3.60
N LEU A 16 -1.80 2.96 2.65
CA LEU A 16 -0.72 2.02 2.85
C LEU A 16 0.60 2.74 2.61
N ILE A 17 1.51 2.63 3.57
CA ILE A 17 2.93 2.97 3.38
C ILE A 17 3.61 1.69 2.95
N VAL A 18 4.05 1.65 1.70
CA VAL A 18 4.65 0.47 1.08
C VAL A 18 6.14 0.72 0.92
N THR A 19 6.95 -0.16 1.50
CA THR A 19 8.40 -0.18 1.30
C THR A 19 8.73 -1.21 0.23
N PHE A 20 9.52 -0.82 -0.77
CA PHE A 20 9.94 -1.69 -1.86
C PHE A 20 11.37 -2.20 -1.63
N VAL A 21 11.72 -3.31 -2.28
CA VAL A 21 13.04 -3.95 -2.14
C VAL A 21 14.22 -3.06 -2.60
N ASN A 22 13.96 -2.01 -3.37
CA ASN A 22 14.96 -1.03 -3.80
C ASN A 22 15.12 0.14 -2.82
N GLY A 23 14.44 0.10 -1.66
CA GLY A 23 14.50 1.13 -0.62
C GLY A 23 13.50 2.28 -0.81
N GLU A 24 12.75 2.32 -1.91
CA GLU A 24 11.71 3.33 -2.08
C GLU A 24 10.53 3.09 -1.14
N LYS A 25 9.99 4.17 -0.59
CA LYS A 25 8.72 4.16 0.13
C LYS A 25 7.68 4.93 -0.66
N LYS A 26 6.50 4.35 -0.83
CA LYS A 26 5.36 5.00 -1.47
C LYS A 26 4.13 4.94 -0.58
N LYS A 27 3.31 5.97 -0.70
CA LYS A 27 2.00 6.05 -0.07
C LYS A 27 0.92 5.73 -1.10
N MET A 28 0.09 4.76 -0.77
CA MET A 28 -1.02 4.26 -1.59
C MET A 28 -2.33 4.57 -0.91
N ASP A 29 -3.22 5.29 -1.58
CA ASP A 29 -4.58 5.54 -1.09
C ASP A 29 -5.53 4.44 -1.60
N VAL A 30 -6.11 3.68 -0.68
CA VAL A 30 -7.00 2.56 -0.99
C VAL A 30 -8.48 3.00 -0.99
N SER A 31 -8.77 4.23 -0.54
CA SER A 31 -10.12 4.82 -0.53
C SER A 31 -10.89 4.67 -1.86
N PRO A 32 -10.28 4.89 -3.04
CA PRO A 32 -10.98 4.76 -4.32
C PRO A 32 -11.44 3.34 -4.67
N TYR A 33 -10.92 2.33 -3.96
CA TYR A 33 -11.27 0.92 -4.17
C TYR A 33 -12.35 0.44 -3.21
N LEU A 34 -12.62 1.15 -2.11
CA LEU A 34 -13.53 0.70 -1.05
C LEU A 34 -14.98 0.45 -1.53
N GLU A 35 -15.41 1.05 -2.63
CA GLU A 35 -16.76 0.82 -3.19
C GLU A 35 -16.81 -0.32 -4.22
N LYS A 36 -15.66 -0.87 -4.62
CA LYS A 36 -15.52 -1.78 -5.75
C LYS A 36 -15.46 -3.24 -5.29
N GLY A 37 -16.49 -4.02 -5.65
CA GLY A 37 -16.48 -5.48 -5.55
C GLY A 37 -15.96 -6.01 -4.21
N VAL A 38 -14.95 -6.88 -4.28
CA VAL A 38 -14.33 -7.55 -3.12
C VAL A 38 -13.63 -6.60 -2.14
N PHE A 39 -13.27 -5.39 -2.55
CA PHE A 39 -12.61 -4.40 -1.70
C PHE A 39 -13.55 -3.68 -0.72
N ARG A 40 -14.86 -3.92 -0.81
CA ARG A 40 -15.84 -3.38 0.16
C ARG A 40 -15.59 -3.82 1.59
N GLU A 41 -14.96 -4.98 1.78
CA GLU A 41 -14.58 -5.46 3.12
C GLU A 41 -13.52 -4.57 3.78
N LEU A 42 -12.70 -3.89 2.98
CA LEU A 42 -11.67 -2.97 3.46
C LEU A 42 -12.27 -1.73 4.14
N LYS A 43 -13.57 -1.42 3.96
CA LYS A 43 -14.24 -0.35 4.69
C LYS A 43 -14.25 -0.56 6.20
N LYS A 44 -14.01 -1.79 6.67
CA LYS A 44 -13.81 -2.06 8.09
C LYS A 44 -12.35 -1.80 8.39
N ILE A 45 -12.04 -0.68 9.05
CA ILE A 45 -10.64 -0.29 9.32
C ILE A 45 -9.82 -1.39 10.03
N ASN A 46 -10.43 -2.11 10.98
CA ASN A 46 -9.77 -3.24 11.66
C ASN A 46 -9.47 -4.41 10.71
N TYR A 47 -10.29 -4.61 9.67
CA TYR A 47 -10.02 -5.58 8.61
C TYR A 47 -8.91 -5.08 7.70
N PHE A 48 -8.98 -3.81 7.27
CA PHE A 48 -7.98 -3.17 6.42
C PHE A 48 -6.58 -3.23 7.03
N LYS A 49 -6.46 -3.02 8.34
CA LYS A 49 -5.19 -3.10 9.08
C LYS A 49 -4.58 -4.51 9.12
N ARG A 50 -5.28 -5.55 8.66
CA ARG A 50 -4.75 -6.93 8.54
C ARG A 50 -3.99 -7.16 7.23
N VAL A 51 -3.71 -6.10 6.49
CA VAL A 51 -2.86 -6.16 5.29
C VAL A 51 -1.52 -6.79 5.64
N CYS A 52 -1.00 -7.64 4.75
CA CYS A 52 0.32 -8.23 4.89
C CYS A 52 1.00 -8.35 3.51
N VAL A 53 2.33 -8.48 3.52
CA VAL A 53 3.08 -8.78 2.30
C VAL A 53 2.89 -10.24 1.93
N SER A 54 2.54 -10.51 0.67
CA SER A 54 2.36 -11.86 0.13
C SER A 54 2.92 -11.93 -1.28
N PHE A 55 3.84 -12.86 -1.55
CA PHE A 55 4.47 -13.05 -2.89
C PHE A 55 5.05 -11.79 -3.55
N GLY A 56 5.44 -10.78 -2.77
CA GLY A 56 5.97 -9.50 -3.27
C GLY A 56 4.88 -8.50 -3.70
N SER A 57 3.63 -8.74 -3.32
CA SER A 57 2.49 -7.82 -3.34
C SER A 57 1.95 -7.63 -1.91
N VAL A 58 0.83 -6.91 -1.75
CA VAL A 58 0.09 -6.87 -0.47
C VAL A 58 -1.24 -7.58 -0.61
N ALA A 59 -1.68 -8.24 0.46
CA ALA A 59 -2.92 -8.99 0.50
C ALA A 59 -3.66 -8.84 1.83
N TRP A 60 -4.95 -9.16 1.79
CA TRP A 60 -5.83 -9.27 2.96
C TRP A 60 -6.34 -10.71 3.15
N PRO A 61 -6.89 -11.05 4.33
CA PRO A 61 -7.26 -12.42 4.66
C PRO A 61 -8.28 -13.10 3.73
N ASN A 62 -9.13 -12.35 3.01
CA ASN A 62 -10.13 -12.92 2.10
C ASN A 62 -9.69 -12.77 0.63
N GLU A 63 -8.40 -13.00 0.36
CA GLU A 63 -7.84 -13.10 -0.99
C GLU A 63 -7.90 -11.80 -1.81
N GLN A 64 -8.21 -10.65 -1.20
CA GLN A 64 -7.98 -9.37 -1.86
C GLN A 64 -6.48 -9.08 -1.89
N ASP A 65 -5.97 -8.63 -3.04
CA ASP A 65 -4.58 -8.25 -3.19
C ASP A 65 -4.40 -6.98 -4.05
N LEU A 66 -3.27 -6.31 -3.87
CA LEU A 66 -2.79 -5.27 -4.77
C LEU A 66 -1.37 -5.61 -5.19
N SER A 67 -1.18 -5.81 -6.50
CA SER A 67 0.12 -6.15 -7.09
C SER A 67 1.17 -5.05 -6.90
N HIS A 68 2.45 -5.43 -6.91
CA HIS A 68 3.54 -4.45 -6.82
C HIS A 68 3.49 -3.39 -7.91
N ASP A 69 3.04 -3.73 -9.12
CA ASP A 69 2.94 -2.77 -10.21
C ASP A 69 1.90 -1.70 -9.89
N THR A 70 0.75 -2.10 -9.36
CA THR A 70 -0.30 -1.17 -8.94
C THR A 70 0.20 -0.27 -7.83
N LEU A 71 0.82 -0.84 -6.80
CA LEU A 71 1.35 -0.08 -5.66
C LEU A 71 2.47 0.89 -6.09
N TYR A 72 3.31 0.49 -7.04
CA TYR A 72 4.43 1.30 -7.50
C TYR A 72 4.00 2.42 -8.45
N LEU A 73 3.12 2.14 -9.40
CA LEU A 73 2.67 3.08 -10.43
C LEU A 73 1.66 4.09 -9.88
N CYS A 74 0.71 3.66 -9.04
CA CYS A 74 -0.29 4.55 -8.46
C CYS A 74 0.20 5.23 -7.16
N GLY A 75 1.27 4.71 -6.56
CA GLY A 75 1.79 5.19 -5.29
C GLY A 75 2.55 6.50 -5.40
N LYS A 76 2.22 7.43 -4.50
CA LYS A 76 2.96 8.69 -4.38
C LYS A 76 4.24 8.43 -3.60
N ASN A 77 5.36 8.88 -4.13
CA ASN A 77 6.63 8.76 -3.42
C ASN A 77 6.53 9.48 -2.07
N LEU A 78 6.87 8.76 -1.01
CA LEU A 78 7.20 9.36 0.27
C LEU A 78 8.65 9.82 0.19
N THR A 79 8.91 10.78 -0.70
CA THR A 79 10.16 11.52 -0.61
C THR A 79 10.07 12.31 0.68
N GLY A 80 10.93 11.97 1.64
CA GLY A 80 11.26 12.92 2.69
C GLY A 80 11.56 14.24 1.98
N ILE A 81 10.82 15.28 2.34
CA ILE A 81 11.38 16.62 2.32
C ILE A 81 12.58 16.48 3.26
N ILE A 82 13.73 16.08 2.71
CA ILE A 82 14.98 16.57 3.24
C ILE A 82 14.87 18.07 2.95
N ASP A 83 14.42 18.80 3.95
CA ASP A 83 14.68 20.22 4.05
C ASP A 83 16.19 20.37 3.84
N ARG A 84 16.57 20.63 2.59
CA ARG A 84 17.81 21.31 2.27
C ARG A 84 17.62 22.72 2.81
N ALA A 85 17.80 22.88 4.12
CA ALA A 85 18.17 24.17 4.65
C ALA A 85 19.69 24.34 4.41
N PRO A 86 20.13 25.52 3.96
CA PRO A 86 21.50 25.81 3.53
C PRO A 86 22.56 25.64 4.63
#